data_AF-Q6D1H1-F1
#
_entry.id   AF-Q6D1H1-F1
#
_cell.length_a   1.000
_cell.length_b   1.000
_cell.length_c   1.000
_cell.angle_alpha   90.00
_cell.angle_beta   90.00
_cell.angle_gamma   90.00
#
_symmetry.space_group_name_H-M   'P 1'
#
loop_
_entity.id
_entity.type
_entity.pdbx_description
1 polymer ?
#
loop_
_entity_poly.entity_id
_entity_poly.type
_entity_poly.pdbx_seq_one_letter_code
_entity_poly.pdbx_strand_id
1 'polypeptide(L)'
;MAYIPKNYARLESGYREKALKLFPWVCGRCSREFVYSNLRELTVHHIDHDHGNNPEDGSNWEMLCLYCHDHEHSKYTDADMYGSTVVAGEDAQKDVGVATHNPFADLQAMMNKGKK
;
A
#
# COMPACT_ATOMS: atom_id res chain seq x y z
N MET A 1 -3.65 -2.40 17.88
CA MET A 1 -4.63 -3.49 17.65
C MET A 1 -5.77 -2.92 16.81
N ALA A 2 -5.98 -3.43 15.61
CA ALA A 2 -7.08 -3.01 14.74
C ALA A 2 -8.42 -3.36 15.41
N TYR A 3 -9.34 -2.40 15.48
CA TYR A 3 -10.69 -2.63 15.97
C TYR A 3 -11.53 -3.28 14.87
N ILE A 4 -11.90 -4.55 15.06
CA ILE A 4 -12.77 -5.28 14.12
C ILE A 4 -14.17 -5.40 14.74
N PRO A 5 -15.16 -4.63 14.27
CA PRO A 5 -16.51 -4.67 14.83
C PRO A 5 -17.22 -6.00 14.50
N LYS A 6 -18.14 -6.45 15.37
CA LYS A 6 -18.88 -7.71 15.19
C LYS A 6 -19.69 -7.81 13.89
N ASN A 7 -20.03 -6.67 13.29
CA ASN A 7 -20.76 -6.55 12.02
C ASN A 7 -19.84 -6.26 10.83
N TYR A 8 -18.56 -6.60 10.92
CA TYR A 8 -17.53 -6.37 9.91
C TYR A 8 -17.96 -6.79 8.49
N ALA A 9 -18.45 -8.02 8.32
CA ALA A 9 -18.88 -8.53 7.00
C ALA A 9 -19.97 -7.68 6.32
N ARG A 10 -20.85 -7.02 7.10
CA ARG A 10 -21.88 -6.11 6.56
C ARG A 10 -21.32 -4.75 6.18
N LEU A 11 -20.27 -4.31 6.88
CA LEU A 11 -19.55 -3.08 6.55
C LEU A 11 -18.69 -3.30 5.31
N GLU A 12 -18.07 -4.48 5.17
CA GLU A 12 -17.30 -4.90 3.99
C GLU A 12 -18.06 -4.73 2.68
N SER A 13 -19.31 -5.20 2.63
CA SER A 13 -20.19 -5.08 1.45
C SER A 13 -20.70 -3.66 1.16
N GLY A 14 -20.29 -2.66 1.96
CA GLY A 14 -20.62 -1.26 1.72
C GLY A 14 -19.45 -0.53 1.09
N TYR A 15 -18.28 -0.59 1.74
CA TYR A 15 -17.10 0.14 1.29
C TYR A 15 -16.39 -0.52 0.12
N ARG A 16 -16.43 -1.86 -0.02
CA ARG A 16 -15.75 -2.55 -1.12
C ARG A 16 -16.33 -2.16 -2.48
N GLU A 17 -17.65 -2.14 -2.57
CA GLU A 17 -18.40 -1.77 -3.77
C GLU A 17 -18.19 -0.29 -4.10
N LYS A 18 -18.03 0.57 -3.09
CA LYS A 18 -17.65 1.98 -3.29
C LYS A 18 -16.22 2.11 -3.80
N ALA A 19 -15.26 1.43 -3.16
CA ALA A 19 -13.86 1.46 -3.55
C ALA A 19 -13.66 0.98 -5.00
N LEU A 20 -14.33 -0.10 -5.40
CA LEU A 20 -14.29 -0.61 -6.78
C LEU A 20 -14.88 0.35 -7.83
N LYS A 21 -15.65 1.36 -7.42
CA LYS A 21 -16.17 2.44 -8.29
C LYS A 21 -15.26 3.66 -8.30
N LEU A 22 -14.58 3.95 -7.18
CA LEU A 22 -13.71 5.11 -7.03
C LEU A 22 -12.31 4.87 -7.61
N PHE A 23 -11.79 3.66 -7.47
CA PHE A 23 -10.41 3.32 -7.80
C PHE A 23 -10.30 2.44 -9.05
N PRO A 24 -9.20 2.55 -9.80
CA PRO A 24 -8.92 1.63 -10.90
C PRO A 24 -8.71 0.21 -10.35
N TRP A 25 -8.98 -0.80 -11.19
CA TRP A 25 -8.78 -2.20 -10.85
C TRP A 25 -7.31 -2.61 -10.98
N VAL A 26 -6.45 -1.90 -10.26
CA VAL A 26 -5.00 -2.04 -10.29
C VAL A 26 -4.50 -2.02 -8.85
N CYS A 27 -3.57 -2.92 -8.52
CA CYS A 27 -2.91 -2.92 -7.21
C CYS A 27 -2.02 -1.69 -7.05
N GLY A 28 -2.22 -0.92 -5.98
CA GLY A 28 -1.42 0.27 -5.65
C GLY A 28 0.07 0.00 -5.40
N ARG A 29 0.44 -1.25 -5.10
CA ARG A 29 1.82 -1.65 -4.73
C ARG A 29 2.60 -2.29 -5.87
N CYS A 30 2.03 -3.31 -6.51
CA CYS A 30 2.73 -4.06 -7.55
C CYS A 30 2.25 -3.74 -8.97
N SER A 31 1.29 -2.81 -9.12
CA SER A 31 0.71 -2.40 -10.40
C SER A 31 0.08 -3.54 -11.22
N ARG A 32 -0.21 -4.68 -10.58
CA ARG A 32 -0.97 -5.77 -11.21
C ARG A 32 -2.38 -5.29 -11.53
N GLU A 33 -2.80 -5.48 -12.78
CA GLU A 33 -4.14 -5.16 -13.24
C GLU A 33 -5.11 -6.33 -13.04
N PHE A 34 -6.38 -6.00 -12.85
CA PHE A 34 -7.46 -6.95 -12.63
C PHE A 34 -8.60 -6.71 -13.62
N VAL A 35 -9.28 -7.81 -13.93
CA VAL A 35 -10.46 -7.87 -14.78
C VAL A 35 -11.61 -8.45 -13.98
N TYR A 36 -12.83 -8.39 -14.52
CA TYR A 36 -14.02 -8.86 -13.81
C TYR A 36 -13.91 -10.30 -13.29
N SER A 37 -13.27 -11.21 -14.05
CA SER A 37 -13.12 -12.63 -13.68
C SER A 37 -12.21 -12.87 -12.48
N ASN A 38 -11.30 -11.95 -12.15
CA ASN A 38 -10.38 -12.07 -11.01
C ASN A 38 -10.51 -10.91 -10.01
N LEU A 39 -11.52 -10.05 -10.13
CA LEU A 39 -11.72 -8.86 -9.29
C LEU A 39 -11.88 -9.18 -7.79
N ARG A 40 -12.27 -10.42 -7.45
CA ARG A 40 -12.30 -10.91 -6.06
C ARG A 40 -10.93 -10.93 -5.38
N GLU A 41 -9.85 -10.96 -6.17
CA GLU A 41 -8.46 -10.95 -5.68
C GLU A 41 -7.94 -9.52 -5.41
N LEU A 42 -8.73 -8.49 -5.76
CA LEU A 42 -8.46 -7.10 -5.44
C LEU A 42 -9.29 -6.70 -4.21
N THR A 43 -8.58 -6.38 -3.12
CA THR A 43 -9.12 -6.11 -1.79
C THR A 43 -8.91 -4.66 -1.41
N VAL A 44 -9.74 -4.17 -0.49
CA VAL A 44 -9.60 -2.84 0.11
C VAL A 44 -8.73 -2.98 1.35
N HIS A 45 -7.66 -2.20 1.40
CA HIS A 45 -6.81 -2.03 2.57
C HIS A 45 -7.09 -0.67 3.20
N HIS A 46 -7.23 -0.62 4.53
CA HIS A 46 -7.40 0.63 5.29
C HIS A 46 -6.03 1.16 5.70
N ILE A 47 -5.66 2.35 5.21
CA ILE A 47 -4.32 2.94 5.41
C ILE A 47 -4.02 3.10 6.90
N ASP A 48 -5.00 3.56 7.68
CA ASP A 48 -4.89 3.73 9.13
C ASP A 48 -5.18 2.46 9.95
N HIS A 49 -5.51 1.34 9.28
CA HIS A 49 -5.91 0.06 9.88
C HIS A 49 -7.19 0.11 10.73
N ASP A 50 -7.93 1.21 10.70
CA ASP A 50 -9.24 1.36 11.33
C ASP A 50 -10.35 1.07 10.32
N HIS A 51 -10.89 -0.15 10.39
CA HIS A 51 -12.00 -0.61 9.56
C HIS A 51 -13.32 0.14 9.86
N GLY A 52 -13.37 0.97 10.91
CA GLY A 52 -14.46 1.91 11.17
C GLY A 52 -14.36 3.22 10.39
N ASN A 53 -13.15 3.63 10.00
CA ASN A 53 -12.90 4.88 9.29
C ASN A 53 -13.11 4.70 7.77
N ASN A 54 -14.35 4.91 7.33
CA ASN A 54 -14.80 4.67 5.95
C ASN A 54 -15.30 5.96 5.29
N PRO A 55 -14.40 6.90 4.95
CA PRO A 55 -14.81 8.17 4.35
C PRO A 55 -15.37 7.94 2.94
N GLU A 56 -16.39 8.73 2.57
CA GLU A 56 -17.11 8.57 1.29
C GLU A 56 -16.25 8.84 0.05
N ASP A 57 -15.15 9.57 0.21
CA ASP A 57 -14.18 9.86 -0.84
C ASP A 57 -13.11 8.78 -1.02
N GLY A 58 -13.09 7.76 -0.15
CA GLY A 58 -12.12 6.68 -0.16
C GLY A 58 -10.70 7.09 0.27
N SER A 59 -10.52 8.26 0.90
CA SER A 59 -9.20 8.77 1.32
C SER A 59 -8.43 7.88 2.30
N ASN A 60 -9.11 6.96 2.98
CA ASN A 60 -8.49 5.96 3.87
C ASN A 60 -8.29 4.58 3.21
N TRP A 61 -8.58 4.44 1.92
CA TRP A 61 -8.56 3.14 1.24
C TRP A 61 -7.44 3.06 0.21
N GLU A 62 -6.84 1.87 0.11
CA GLU A 62 -5.92 1.48 -0.95
C GLU A 62 -6.38 0.16 -1.58
N MET A 63 -6.36 0.06 -2.91
CA MET A 63 -6.69 -1.19 -3.60
C MET A 63 -5.45 -2.07 -3.73
N LEU A 64 -5.44 -3.23 -3.07
CA LEU A 64 -4.30 -4.15 -3.05
C LEU A 64 -4.68 -5.53 -3.56
N CYS A 65 -3.74 -6.21 -4.21
CA CYS A 65 -3.89 -7.65 -4.43
C CYS A 65 -3.70 -8.41 -3.11
N LEU A 66 -4.24 -9.62 -3.02
CA LEU A 66 -4.13 -10.48 -1.82
C LEU A 66 -2.70 -10.53 -1.24
N TYR A 67 -1.69 -10.71 -2.10
CA TYR A 67 -0.30 -10.80 -1.65
C TYR A 67 0.26 -9.49 -1.09
N CYS A 68 -0.05 -8.36 -1.73
CA CYS A 68 0.40 -7.05 -1.24
C CYS A 68 -0.35 -6.65 0.03
N HIS A 69 -1.61 -7.06 0.14
CA HIS A 69 -2.43 -6.83 1.32
C HIS A 69 -1.89 -7.60 2.53
N ASP A 70 -1.65 -8.90 2.37
CA ASP A 70 -1.10 -9.74 3.43
C ASP A 70 0.30 -9.28 3.86
N HIS A 71 1.14 -8.84 2.91
CA HIS A 71 2.46 -8.31 3.21
C HIS A 71 2.40 -7.03 4.05
N GLU A 72 1.46 -6.13 3.75
CA GLU A 72 1.27 -4.90 4.54
C GLU A 72 0.90 -5.24 5.98
N HIS A 73 -0.03 -6.19 6.17
CA HIS A 73 -0.40 -6.67 7.51
C HIS A 73 0.76 -7.36 8.23
N SER A 74 1.61 -8.09 7.50
CA SER A 74 2.74 -8.83 8.07
C SER A 74 3.83 -7.91 8.63
N LYS A 75 4.02 -6.71 8.07
CA LYS A 75 4.99 -5.73 8.62
C LYS A 75 4.71 -5.40 10.08
N TYR A 76 3.44 -5.27 10.47
CA TYR A 76 3.06 -4.97 11.85
C TYR A 76 3.30 -6.15 12.78
N THR A 77 3.05 -7.38 12.32
CA THR A 77 3.37 -8.58 13.11
C THR A 77 4.87 -8.75 13.27
N ASP A 78 5.65 -8.47 12.22
CA ASP A 78 7.10 -8.55 12.28
C ASP A 78 7.69 -7.46 13.19
N ALA A 79 7.10 -6.26 13.17
CA ALA A 79 7.47 -5.18 14.07
C ALA A 79 7.27 -5.52 15.54
N ASP A 80 6.12 -6.11 15.87
CA ASP A 80 5.81 -6.58 17.21
C ASP A 80 6.77 -7.70 17.66
N MET A 81 7.13 -8.61 16.75
CA MET A 81 7.99 -9.77 17.03
C MET A 81 9.48 -9.43 17.13
N TYR A 82 9.98 -8.55 16.27
CA TYR A 82 11.42 -8.29 16.10
C TYR A 82 11.84 -6.90 16.58
N GLY A 83 10.90 -6.06 17.04
CA GLY A 83 11.18 -4.75 17.63
C GLY A 83 11.52 -3.65 16.62
N SER A 84 11.01 -3.75 15.39
CA SER A 84 11.03 -2.62 14.45
C SER A 84 9.84 -1.69 14.70
N THR A 85 9.90 -0.46 14.18
CA THR A 85 8.79 0.50 14.23
C THR A 85 8.14 0.58 12.87
N VAL A 86 6.82 0.41 12.79
CA VAL A 86 6.03 0.62 11.57
C VAL A 86 5.05 1.75 11.82
N VAL A 87 5.06 2.77 10.97
CA VAL A 87 4.09 3.86 11.00
C VAL A 87 2.98 3.58 9.99
N ALA A 88 1.73 3.65 10.42
CA ALA A 88 0.58 3.41 9.55
C ALA A 88 0.60 4.36 8.34
N GLY A 89 0.55 3.78 7.13
CA GLY A 89 0.57 4.54 5.89
C GLY A 89 1.92 5.17 5.53
N GLU A 90 3.04 4.81 6.17
CA GLU A 90 4.36 5.37 5.83
C GLU A 90 4.70 5.16 4.35
N ASP A 91 4.41 3.97 3.81
CA ASP A 91 4.70 3.66 2.42
C ASP A 91 3.75 4.34 1.42
N ALA A 92 2.69 4.99 1.91
CA ALA A 92 1.78 5.81 1.11
C ALA A 92 2.18 7.31 1.13
N GLN A 93 3.08 7.71 2.02
CA GLN A 93 3.58 9.09 2.07
C GLN A 93 4.63 9.33 0.98
N LYS A 94 4.46 10.42 0.23
CA LYS A 94 5.40 10.85 -0.83
C LYS A 94 6.76 11.29 -0.28
N ASP A 95 6.84 11.54 1.02
CA ASP A 95 7.97 12.21 1.68
C ASP A 95 8.91 11.19 2.34
N VAL A 96 8.43 9.97 2.59
CA VAL A 96 9.19 8.88 3.20
C VAL A 96 9.98 8.19 2.09
N GLY A 97 11.30 8.33 2.11
CA GLY A 97 12.19 7.62 1.19
C GLY A 97 12.56 8.36 -0.09
N VAL A 98 12.45 9.69 -0.15
CA VAL A 98 13.14 10.46 -1.21
C VAL A 98 14.63 10.14 -1.15
N ALA A 99 15.11 9.37 -2.13
CA ALA A 99 16.50 8.97 -2.23
C ALA A 99 17.34 10.22 -2.55
N THR A 100 17.89 10.84 -1.51
CA THR A 100 18.82 11.97 -1.64
C THR A 100 20.19 11.51 -2.13
N HIS A 101 20.47 10.21 -2.08
CA HIS A 101 21.74 9.64 -2.48
C HIS A 101 21.80 9.43 -4.01
N ASN A 102 22.72 10.13 -4.67
CA ASN A 102 23.01 9.94 -6.09
C ASN A 102 24.28 9.09 -6.27
N PRO A 103 24.17 7.76 -6.46
CA PRO A 103 25.33 6.85 -6.52
C PRO A 103 26.20 7.07 -7.76
N PHE A 104 25.71 7.83 -8.76
CA PHE A 104 26.42 8.09 -10.01
C PHE A 104 26.80 9.57 -10.18
N ALA A 105 26.80 10.35 -9.09
CA ALA A 105 27.13 11.77 -9.12
C ALA A 105 28.48 12.06 -9.82
N ASP A 106 29.45 11.13 -9.71
CA ASP A 106 30.81 11.29 -10.25
C ASP A 106 31.08 10.43 -11.50
N LEU A 107 30.06 9.76 -12.04
CA LEU A 107 30.20 8.83 -13.17
C LEU A 107 30.73 9.54 -14.42
N GLN A 108 30.30 10.78 -14.67
CA GLN A 108 30.74 11.56 -15.84
C GLN A 108 32.24 11.88 -15.78
N ALA A 109 32.78 12.20 -14.60
CA ALA A 109 34.20 12.45 -14.41
C ALA A 109 35.04 11.18 -14.65
N MET A 110 34.53 10.02 -14.21
CA MET A 110 35.15 8.72 -14.47
C MET A 110 35.15 8.35 -15.96
N MET A 111 34.04 8.58 -16.67
CA MET A 111 33.95 8.31 -18.11
C MET A 111 34.90 9.18 -18.94
N ASN A 112 35.15 10.42 -18.53
CA ASN A 112 36.07 11.32 -19.22
C ASN A 112 37.55 10.99 -18.94
N LYS A 113 37.88 10.40 -17.79
CA LYS A 113 39.24 9.89 -17.48
C LYS A 113 39.64 8.69 -18.35
N GLY A 114 38.68 7.88 -18.80
CA GLY A 114 38.92 6.69 -19.63
C GLY A 114 39.11 6.96 -21.12
N LYS A 115 38.85 8.18 -21.60
CA LYS A 115 39.14 8.59 -22.97
C LYS A 115 40.61 9.03 -23.07
N LYS A 116 41.52 8.06 -23.14
CA LYS A 116 42.89 8.25 -23.64
C LYS A 116 43.10 7.38 -24.86
#